data_AF-A0A956UG28-F1
#
_entry.id   AF-A0A956UG28-F1
#
_cell.length_a   1.000
_cell.length_b   1.000
_cell.length_c   1.000
_cell.angle_alpha   90.00
_cell.angle_beta   90.00
_cell.angle_gamma   90.00
#
_symmetry.space_group_name_H-M   'P 1'
#
loop_
_entity.id
_entity.type
_entity.pdbx_description
1 polymer ?
#
loop_
_entity_poly.entity_id
_entity_poly.type
_entity_poly.pdbx_seq_one_letter_code
_entity_poly.pdbx_strand_id
1 'polypeptide(L)'
;PGATITPSRAATTERAPGSVTAQWAPWGWRWDASELPLQVVYNPSDAPAGFTGADAAGALATWSNVPGSSFAFAYSGETSLTTSMDVTGPDGVNVIAWKHIDCNPGCVLGVTTKSFTSHEADIVLNTNPKANLGTGANGTVDTTSVLVHEAGHLLGLEHSCPIFGPCSDAEIEAVMFYAYGGALRQPGPDDIDGLTLLYPALPGSGVIGDALPALTVSLESGWNLVTMPTGQVAPLVNGLSCVDAVYSLGGAGWSTWIRGLPAPLQTLTTTEPGSAVWVYSSAACAASIQP
;
A
#
# COMPACT_ATOMS: atom_id res chain seq x y z
N PRO A 1 4.12 6.18 60.04
CA PRO A 1 4.81 5.51 58.93
C PRO A 1 3.81 5.16 57.82
N GLY A 2 3.46 6.17 57.02
CA GLY A 2 2.66 6.02 55.80
C GLY A 2 3.57 6.32 54.61
N ALA A 3 3.70 5.36 53.70
CA ALA A 3 4.36 5.56 52.42
C ALA A 3 3.28 5.61 51.34
N THR A 4 3.05 6.81 50.82
CA THR A 4 2.24 7.05 49.63
C THR A 4 3.02 6.54 48.42
N ILE A 5 2.48 5.55 47.71
CA ILE A 5 3.03 5.10 46.42
C ILE A 5 2.44 6.01 45.35
N THR A 6 3.24 6.94 44.86
CA THR A 6 2.95 7.69 43.64
C THR A 6 3.26 6.76 42.45
N PRO A 7 2.32 6.47 41.54
CA PRO A 7 2.66 5.77 40.32
C PRO A 7 3.56 6.68 39.47
N SER A 8 4.81 6.25 39.30
CA SER A 8 5.71 6.81 38.30
C SER A 8 5.06 6.66 36.93
N ARG A 9 4.74 7.78 36.27
CA ARG A 9 4.56 7.77 34.81
C ARG A 9 5.83 7.17 34.23
N ALA A 10 5.74 5.95 33.71
CA ALA A 10 6.75 5.45 32.81
C ALA A 10 6.77 6.43 31.65
N ALA A 11 7.91 7.10 31.45
CA ALA A 11 8.14 7.92 30.28
C ALA A 11 7.88 7.04 29.05
N THR A 12 6.84 7.38 28.29
CA THR A 12 6.65 6.87 26.94
C THR A 12 7.91 7.24 26.17
N THR A 13 8.67 6.23 25.76
CA THR A 13 9.79 6.38 24.84
C THR A 13 9.27 7.07 23.60
N GLU A 14 9.70 8.32 23.41
CA GLU A 14 9.52 9.08 22.18
C GLU A 14 10.08 8.24 21.01
N ARG A 15 9.23 8.02 20.01
CA ARG A 15 9.45 7.07 18.91
C ARG A 15 10.50 7.63 17.93
N ALA A 16 11.32 6.76 17.35
CA ALA A 16 12.24 7.16 16.29
C ALA A 16 11.45 7.61 15.04
N PRO A 17 11.87 8.70 14.37
CA PRO A 17 11.28 9.12 13.09
C PRO A 17 11.32 7.97 12.06
N GLY A 18 10.19 7.68 11.42
CA GLY A 18 10.09 6.68 10.33
C GLY A 18 9.69 5.26 10.76
N SER A 19 9.17 5.08 11.97
CA SER A 19 8.53 3.81 12.32
C SER A 19 7.08 3.84 11.84
N VAL A 20 6.69 2.82 11.07
CA VAL A 20 5.34 2.62 10.53
C VAL A 20 4.62 1.55 11.34
N THR A 21 3.31 1.71 11.53
CA THR A 21 2.50 0.90 12.47
C THR A 21 1.23 0.33 11.85
N ALA A 22 0.78 0.87 10.72
CA ALA A 22 0.23 0.08 9.62
C ALA A 22 1.31 -0.89 9.09
N GLN A 23 1.75 -1.81 9.94
CA GLN A 23 2.69 -2.86 9.61
C GLN A 23 1.93 -3.94 8.88
N TRP A 24 2.39 -4.18 7.64
CA TRP A 24 2.78 -5.50 7.14
C TRP A 24 2.33 -6.68 8.03
N ALA A 25 1.06 -7.04 7.96
CA ALA A 25 0.74 -8.34 7.43
C ALA A 25 0.08 -8.05 6.09
N PRO A 26 0.57 -8.55 4.95
CA PRO A 26 -0.33 -8.61 3.82
C PRO A 26 -1.59 -9.33 4.30
N TRP A 27 -2.73 -8.92 3.77
CA TRP A 27 -3.84 -9.86 3.56
C TRP A 27 -3.38 -10.95 2.55
N GLY A 28 -2.35 -11.68 2.95
CA GLY A 28 -1.43 -12.60 2.25
C GLY A 28 -0.93 -12.25 0.84
N TRP A 29 -1.35 -11.15 0.21
CA TRP A 29 -0.81 -10.61 -1.05
C TRP A 29 -1.12 -9.11 -1.23
N ARG A 30 -0.49 -8.48 -2.23
CA ARG A 30 -0.71 -7.11 -2.69
C ARG A 30 -0.96 -7.12 -4.21
N TRP A 31 -1.60 -6.09 -4.74
CA TRP A 31 -1.81 -5.95 -6.18
C TRP A 31 -0.47 -5.79 -6.91
N ASP A 32 -0.30 -6.45 -8.03
CA ASP A 32 0.85 -6.27 -8.90
C ASP A 32 0.74 -4.95 -9.68
N ALA A 33 1.88 -4.39 -10.08
CA ALA A 33 1.91 -3.14 -10.84
C ALA A 33 1.14 -3.25 -12.17
N SER A 34 1.05 -4.45 -12.76
CA SER A 34 0.26 -4.71 -13.98
C SER A 34 -1.25 -4.71 -13.77
N GLU A 35 -1.72 -4.76 -12.52
CA GLU A 35 -3.14 -4.75 -12.15
C GLU A 35 -3.64 -3.34 -11.81
N LEU A 36 -2.73 -2.36 -11.79
CA LEU A 36 -3.03 -0.97 -11.52
C LEU A 36 -3.26 -0.19 -12.82
N PRO A 37 -4.25 0.73 -12.88
CA PRO A 37 -5.15 1.09 -11.79
C PRO A 37 -6.22 0.02 -11.53
N LEU A 38 -6.49 -0.24 -10.25
CA LEU A 38 -7.39 -1.30 -9.81
C LEU A 38 -8.85 -0.94 -10.12
N GLN A 39 -9.49 -1.76 -10.95
CA GLN A 39 -10.89 -1.54 -11.33
C GLN A 39 -11.83 -1.87 -10.18
N VAL A 40 -12.73 -0.94 -9.85
CA VAL A 40 -13.75 -1.12 -8.81
C VAL A 40 -15.10 -0.61 -9.33
N VAL A 41 -16.13 -1.43 -9.19
CA VAL A 41 -17.52 -1.07 -9.50
C VAL A 41 -18.32 -0.87 -8.22
N TYR A 42 -19.41 -0.11 -8.29
CA TYR A 42 -20.29 0.16 -7.15
C TYR A 42 -21.69 -0.35 -7.41
N ASN A 43 -22.25 -1.13 -6.49
CA ASN A 43 -23.65 -1.52 -6.52
C ASN A 43 -24.46 -0.59 -5.60
N PRO A 44 -25.35 0.25 -6.13
CA PRO A 44 -26.17 1.16 -5.33
C PRO A 44 -27.35 0.49 -4.64
N SER A 45 -27.59 -0.80 -4.88
CA SER A 45 -28.69 -1.53 -4.24
C SER A 45 -28.54 -1.49 -2.73
N ASP A 46 -29.63 -1.20 -2.01
CA ASP A 46 -29.70 -1.06 -0.55
C ASP A 46 -28.84 0.06 0.07
N ALA A 47 -28.24 0.93 -0.76
CA ALA A 47 -27.54 2.12 -0.28
C ALA A 47 -28.49 3.06 0.48
N PRO A 48 -28.03 3.71 1.57
CA PRO A 48 -28.79 4.75 2.23
C PRO A 48 -29.03 5.92 1.28
N ALA A 49 -30.19 6.56 1.42
CA ALA A 49 -30.56 7.69 0.57
C ALA A 49 -29.51 8.80 0.63
N GLY A 50 -29.03 9.23 -0.55
CA GLY A 50 -28.07 10.31 -0.68
C GLY A 50 -26.61 9.86 -0.80
N PHE A 51 -26.30 8.58 -0.59
CA PHE A 51 -25.00 8.02 -0.99
C PHE A 51 -25.06 7.56 -2.45
N THR A 52 -24.07 7.95 -3.25
CA THR A 52 -24.06 7.76 -4.70
C THR A 52 -22.74 7.15 -5.18
N GLY A 53 -22.70 6.72 -6.45
CA GLY A 53 -21.45 6.32 -7.08
C GLY A 53 -20.36 7.41 -7.06
N ALA A 54 -20.72 8.69 -6.99
CA ALA A 54 -19.76 9.78 -6.86
C ALA A 54 -19.09 9.81 -5.49
N ASP A 55 -19.81 9.45 -4.42
CA ASP A 55 -19.24 9.33 -3.07
C ASP A 55 -18.28 8.15 -2.99
N ALA A 56 -18.63 7.03 -3.64
CA ALA A 56 -17.74 5.87 -3.77
C ALA A 56 -16.46 6.22 -4.55
N ALA A 57 -16.60 6.86 -5.72
CA ALA A 57 -15.46 7.31 -6.51
C ALA A 57 -14.57 8.30 -5.75
N GLY A 58 -15.18 9.22 -4.98
CA GLY A 58 -14.48 10.18 -4.14
C GLY A 58 -13.64 9.52 -3.05
N ALA A 59 -14.19 8.51 -2.36
CA ALA A 59 -13.46 7.73 -1.35
C ALA A 59 -12.29 6.94 -1.96
N LEU A 60 -12.47 6.32 -3.13
CA LEU A 60 -11.36 5.66 -3.84
C LEU A 60 -10.27 6.65 -4.29
N ALA A 61 -10.67 7.84 -4.71
CA ALA A 61 -9.74 8.88 -5.14
C ALA A 61 -8.83 9.37 -4.00
N THR A 62 -9.23 9.27 -2.72
CA THR A 62 -8.36 9.72 -1.60
C THR A 62 -7.07 8.92 -1.53
N TRP A 63 -7.14 7.61 -1.79
CA TRP A 63 -5.98 6.73 -1.82
C TRP A 63 -5.18 6.86 -3.12
N SER A 64 -5.85 7.12 -4.25
CA SER A 64 -5.20 7.31 -5.55
C SER A 64 -4.38 8.60 -5.64
N ASN A 65 -4.66 9.56 -4.74
CA ASN A 65 -3.99 10.86 -4.69
C ASN A 65 -2.90 10.95 -3.62
N VAL A 66 -2.54 9.84 -2.96
CA VAL A 66 -1.49 9.84 -1.94
C VAL A 66 -0.13 10.09 -2.58
N PRO A 67 0.57 11.18 -2.23
CA PRO A 67 1.89 11.47 -2.77
C PRO A 67 2.89 10.37 -2.40
N GLY A 68 3.76 10.00 -3.34
CA GLY A 68 4.77 8.97 -3.11
C GLY A 68 4.25 7.54 -3.31
N SER A 69 2.95 7.35 -3.60
CA SER A 69 2.39 6.05 -3.99
C SER A 69 2.20 5.93 -5.50
N SER A 70 2.42 4.75 -6.08
CA SER A 70 2.02 4.38 -7.44
C SER A 70 0.62 3.77 -7.50
N PHE A 71 -0.02 3.53 -6.35
CA PHE A 71 -1.34 2.93 -6.31
C PHE A 71 -2.41 3.89 -6.87
N ALA A 72 -3.29 3.36 -7.69
CA ALA A 72 -4.45 4.08 -8.17
C ALA A 72 -5.65 3.14 -8.29
N PHE A 73 -6.81 3.63 -7.91
CA PHE A 73 -8.10 3.03 -8.23
C PHE A 73 -8.63 3.59 -9.55
N ALA A 74 -9.40 2.78 -10.26
CA ALA A 74 -10.22 3.18 -11.38
C ALA A 74 -11.67 2.83 -11.09
N TYR A 75 -12.48 3.85 -10.78
CA TYR A 75 -13.92 3.67 -10.62
C TYR A 75 -14.57 3.40 -11.97
N SER A 76 -15.15 2.21 -12.14
CA SER A 76 -15.69 1.73 -13.42
C SER A 76 -17.21 1.91 -13.55
N GLY A 77 -17.84 2.65 -12.62
CA GLY A 77 -19.26 2.98 -12.65
C GLY A 77 -20.14 2.10 -11.75
N GLU A 78 -21.46 2.26 -11.93
CA GLU A 78 -22.46 1.49 -11.20
C GLU A 78 -22.70 0.11 -11.83
N THR A 79 -23.04 -0.87 -11.00
CA THR A 79 -23.30 -2.25 -11.40
C THR A 79 -24.46 -2.85 -10.62
N SER A 80 -24.97 -4.00 -11.07
CA SER A 80 -25.86 -4.86 -10.29
C SER A 80 -25.14 -6.08 -9.68
N LEU A 81 -23.82 -6.22 -9.90
CA LEU A 81 -23.02 -7.28 -9.28
C LEU A 81 -23.02 -7.10 -7.77
N THR A 82 -23.08 -8.21 -7.04
CA THR A 82 -22.99 -8.24 -5.57
C THR A 82 -21.60 -8.70 -5.17
N THR A 83 -21.23 -8.53 -3.91
CA THR A 83 -19.96 -9.06 -3.41
C THR A 83 -19.96 -10.59 -3.38
N SER A 84 -18.78 -11.18 -3.46
CA SER A 84 -18.52 -12.61 -3.30
C SER A 84 -18.97 -13.16 -1.92
N MET A 85 -19.22 -12.29 -0.94
CA MET A 85 -19.88 -12.64 0.34
C MET A 85 -21.38 -12.98 0.19
N ASP A 86 -22.02 -12.61 -0.93
CA ASP A 86 -23.46 -12.77 -1.13
C ASP A 86 -23.84 -13.95 -2.02
N VAL A 87 -23.05 -14.31 -3.03
CA VAL A 87 -23.38 -15.44 -3.92
C VAL A 87 -22.17 -15.94 -4.71
N THR A 88 -22.12 -17.25 -4.96
CA THR A 88 -21.26 -17.93 -5.96
C THR A 88 -19.74 -17.71 -5.89
N GLY A 89 -19.21 -17.34 -4.74
CA GLY A 89 -17.76 -17.19 -4.60
C GLY A 89 -17.21 -16.07 -5.49
N PRO A 90 -15.89 -15.92 -5.57
CA PRO A 90 -15.27 -14.75 -6.18
C PRO A 90 -15.33 -14.81 -7.72
N ASP A 91 -15.76 -13.71 -8.35
CA ASP A 91 -16.00 -13.57 -9.79
C ASP A 91 -14.90 -12.78 -10.56
N GLY A 92 -13.85 -12.36 -9.85
CA GLY A 92 -12.73 -11.57 -10.35
C GLY A 92 -13.03 -10.07 -10.44
N VAL A 93 -14.16 -9.59 -9.92
CA VAL A 93 -14.57 -8.18 -9.96
C VAL A 93 -14.55 -7.60 -8.55
N ASN A 94 -13.86 -6.48 -8.36
CA ASN A 94 -13.89 -5.77 -7.08
C ASN A 94 -15.17 -4.93 -7.00
N VAL A 95 -16.05 -5.25 -6.05
CA VAL A 95 -17.36 -4.60 -5.89
C VAL A 95 -17.45 -3.90 -4.54
N ILE A 96 -17.91 -2.63 -4.54
CA ILE A 96 -18.45 -1.97 -3.35
C ILE A 96 -19.96 -2.18 -3.35
N ALA A 97 -20.51 -2.82 -2.32
CA ALA A 97 -21.95 -3.02 -2.18
C ALA A 97 -22.42 -2.84 -0.73
N TRP A 98 -23.71 -3.13 -0.53
CA TRP A 98 -24.41 -2.95 0.72
C TRP A 98 -25.08 -4.24 1.16
N LYS A 99 -25.03 -4.52 2.46
CA LYS A 99 -25.71 -5.69 3.01
C LYS A 99 -26.13 -5.45 4.45
N HIS A 100 -27.22 -6.09 4.84
CA HIS A 100 -27.59 -6.14 6.24
C HIS A 100 -26.61 -7.02 7.03
N ILE A 101 -25.83 -6.42 7.93
CA ILE A 101 -24.95 -7.13 8.86
C ILE A 101 -25.44 -6.89 10.29
N ASP A 102 -25.65 -7.96 11.05
CA ASP A 102 -26.14 -7.86 12.42
C ASP A 102 -25.14 -7.13 13.33
N CYS A 103 -25.62 -6.10 14.04
CA CYS A 103 -24.82 -5.43 15.07
C CYS A 103 -24.77 -6.26 16.36
N ASN A 104 -23.86 -7.24 16.46
CA ASN A 104 -23.64 -8.06 17.65
C ASN A 104 -22.14 -8.18 18.00
N PRO A 105 -21.78 -8.05 19.29
CA PRO A 105 -21.35 -6.79 19.91
C PRO A 105 -20.27 -6.04 19.10
N GLY A 106 -20.31 -4.69 19.13
CA GLY A 106 -19.34 -3.81 18.46
C GLY A 106 -19.80 -3.19 17.14
N CYS A 107 -20.85 -3.75 16.53
CA CYS A 107 -21.43 -3.39 15.23
C CYS A 107 -20.41 -3.12 14.12
N VAL A 108 -20.23 -4.12 13.25
CA VAL A 108 -19.44 -3.99 12.03
C VAL A 108 -20.08 -2.95 11.11
N LEU A 109 -19.32 -1.93 10.72
CA LEU A 109 -19.81 -0.83 9.87
C LEU A 109 -19.56 -1.09 8.38
N GLY A 110 -18.43 -1.73 8.08
CA GLY A 110 -18.03 -2.22 6.77
C GLY A 110 -17.13 -3.44 6.94
N VAL A 111 -16.96 -4.19 5.87
CA VAL A 111 -15.98 -5.27 5.76
C VAL A 111 -15.46 -5.31 4.35
N THR A 112 -14.14 -5.40 4.23
CA THR A 112 -13.47 -5.78 2.99
C THR A 112 -13.18 -7.28 3.02
N THR A 113 -13.46 -8.01 1.95
CA THR A 113 -13.07 -9.42 1.81
C THR A 113 -12.12 -9.60 0.65
N LYS A 114 -11.19 -10.54 0.75
CA LYS A 114 -10.26 -10.89 -0.33
C LYS A 114 -10.27 -12.36 -0.66
N SER A 115 -10.14 -12.65 -1.95
CA SER A 115 -9.92 -13.98 -2.49
C SER A 115 -8.50 -14.11 -3.01
N PHE A 116 -7.72 -15.01 -2.40
CA PHE A 116 -6.39 -15.39 -2.89
C PHE A 116 -6.45 -16.11 -4.24
N THR A 117 -7.45 -16.97 -4.42
CA THR A 117 -7.54 -17.83 -5.60
C THR A 117 -8.00 -17.07 -6.83
N SER A 118 -8.82 -16.04 -6.63
CA SER A 118 -9.38 -15.23 -7.72
C SER A 118 -8.73 -13.86 -7.85
N HIS A 119 -7.81 -13.51 -6.93
CA HIS A 119 -7.14 -12.20 -6.88
C HIS A 119 -8.15 -11.05 -6.94
N GLU A 120 -9.08 -11.06 -5.97
CA GLU A 120 -10.25 -10.19 -5.92
C GLU A 120 -10.43 -9.63 -4.50
N ALA A 121 -10.97 -8.42 -4.39
CA ALA A 121 -11.34 -7.79 -3.15
C ALA A 121 -12.68 -7.04 -3.25
N ASP A 122 -13.61 -7.34 -2.34
CA ASP A 122 -14.92 -6.70 -2.26
C ASP A 122 -15.08 -5.91 -0.98
N ILE A 123 -15.91 -4.87 -1.02
CA ILE A 123 -16.32 -4.09 0.15
C ILE A 123 -17.82 -4.23 0.33
N VAL A 124 -18.24 -4.54 1.56
CA VAL A 124 -19.63 -4.47 1.98
C VAL A 124 -19.79 -3.45 3.08
N LEU A 125 -20.71 -2.51 2.89
CA LEU A 125 -21.14 -1.54 3.89
C LEU A 125 -22.45 -1.98 4.56
N ASN A 126 -22.55 -1.76 5.87
CA ASN A 126 -23.65 -2.29 6.66
C ASN A 126 -24.95 -1.47 6.52
N THR A 127 -26.03 -2.09 6.07
CA THR A 127 -27.37 -1.48 5.96
C THR A 127 -28.22 -1.61 7.23
N ASN A 128 -27.69 -2.23 8.29
CA ASN A 128 -28.39 -2.33 9.57
C ASN A 128 -28.65 -0.91 10.12
N PRO A 129 -29.91 -0.54 10.42
CA PRO A 129 -30.22 0.78 10.97
C PRO A 129 -29.44 1.11 12.26
N LYS A 130 -29.00 0.10 13.02
CA LYS A 130 -28.17 0.27 14.22
C LYS A 130 -26.71 0.66 13.91
N ALA A 131 -26.20 0.36 12.71
CA ALA A 131 -24.91 0.85 12.24
C ALA A 131 -24.95 2.38 12.01
N ASN A 132 -26.15 2.92 11.77
CA ASN A 132 -26.41 4.36 11.68
C ASN A 132 -25.51 5.07 10.66
N LEU A 133 -25.20 4.40 9.54
CA LEU A 133 -24.44 4.96 8.44
C LEU A 133 -25.20 6.14 7.80
N GLY A 134 -24.48 7.23 7.54
CA GLY A 134 -24.98 8.46 6.96
C GLY A 134 -23.84 9.42 6.60
N THR A 135 -24.09 10.73 6.68
CA THR A 135 -23.13 11.76 6.24
C THR A 135 -22.18 12.26 7.35
N GLY A 136 -22.19 11.60 8.52
CA GLY A 136 -21.53 12.11 9.73
C GLY A 136 -22.31 13.23 10.44
N ALA A 137 -23.30 13.83 9.76
CA ALA A 137 -24.15 14.86 10.34
C ALA A 137 -25.19 14.26 11.29
N ASN A 138 -25.68 15.07 12.23
CA ASN A 138 -26.74 14.69 13.17
C ASN A 138 -26.45 13.41 13.98
N GLY A 139 -25.16 13.12 14.24
CA GLY A 139 -24.75 11.93 14.99
C GLY A 139 -24.82 10.62 14.21
N THR A 140 -24.97 10.67 12.89
CA THR A 140 -24.76 9.50 12.01
C THR A 140 -23.28 9.15 11.93
N VAL A 141 -22.97 7.88 11.66
CA VAL A 141 -21.63 7.41 11.33
C VAL A 141 -21.32 7.86 9.90
N ASP A 142 -20.16 8.49 9.67
CA ASP A 142 -19.78 8.96 8.36
C ASP A 142 -19.45 7.81 7.42
N THR A 143 -20.36 7.52 6.49
CA THR A 143 -20.20 6.45 5.51
C THR A 143 -18.96 6.63 4.66
N THR A 144 -18.64 7.86 4.26
CA THR A 144 -17.42 8.12 3.47
C THR A 144 -16.18 7.71 4.26
N SER A 145 -16.08 8.05 5.54
CA SER A 145 -14.99 7.58 6.40
C SER A 145 -14.89 6.06 6.50
N VAL A 146 -16.01 5.36 6.69
CA VAL A 146 -16.04 3.90 6.68
C VAL A 146 -15.53 3.37 5.34
N LEU A 147 -15.99 3.92 4.22
CA LEU A 147 -15.54 3.47 2.90
C LEU A 147 -14.05 3.77 2.64
N VAL A 148 -13.52 4.90 3.12
CA VAL A 148 -12.07 5.17 3.00
C VAL A 148 -11.27 4.14 3.79
N HIS A 149 -11.72 3.75 4.99
CA HIS A 149 -11.11 2.67 5.77
C HIS A 149 -11.13 1.33 5.00
N GLU A 150 -12.30 0.92 4.52
CA GLU A 150 -12.42 -0.34 3.77
C GLU A 150 -11.59 -0.33 2.47
N ALA A 151 -11.52 0.81 1.77
CA ALA A 151 -10.66 0.95 0.59
C ALA A 151 -9.16 0.77 0.93
N GLY A 152 -8.74 1.09 2.16
CA GLY A 152 -7.40 0.78 2.66
C GLY A 152 -7.13 -0.72 2.80
N HIS A 153 -8.11 -1.51 3.23
CA HIS A 153 -8.01 -2.97 3.18
C HIS A 153 -7.98 -3.51 1.75
N LEU A 154 -8.78 -2.90 0.85
CA LEU A 154 -8.84 -3.30 -0.55
C LEU A 154 -7.46 -3.19 -1.22
N LEU A 155 -6.73 -2.10 -0.97
CA LEU A 155 -5.36 -1.94 -1.45
C LEU A 155 -4.32 -2.79 -0.69
N GLY A 156 -4.67 -3.33 0.49
CA GLY A 156 -3.84 -4.29 1.22
C GLY A 156 -3.21 -3.80 2.53
N LEU A 157 -3.68 -2.69 3.09
CA LEU A 157 -3.31 -2.27 4.44
C LEU A 157 -4.08 -3.07 5.49
N GLU A 158 -3.41 -3.36 6.59
CA GLU A 158 -4.04 -3.81 7.82
C GLU A 158 -4.36 -2.62 8.71
N HIS A 159 -5.04 -2.90 9.83
CA HIS A 159 -5.26 -1.87 10.83
C HIS A 159 -3.94 -1.28 11.35
N SER A 160 -3.91 0.03 11.60
CA SER A 160 -2.74 0.76 12.12
C SER A 160 -2.25 0.28 13.49
N CYS A 161 -3.04 -0.49 14.21
CA CYS A 161 -2.66 -1.05 15.51
C CYS A 161 -3.36 -2.42 15.71
N PRO A 162 -2.71 -3.39 16.39
CA PRO A 162 -3.35 -4.64 16.75
C PRO A 162 -4.60 -4.41 17.62
N ILE A 163 -5.69 -5.12 17.32
CA ILE A 163 -6.98 -5.03 18.03
C ILE A 163 -6.84 -5.28 19.56
N PHE A 164 -5.76 -5.93 20.00
CA PHE A 164 -5.45 -6.22 21.41
C PHE A 164 -4.09 -5.68 21.89
N GLY A 165 -3.49 -4.72 21.16
CA GLY A 165 -2.18 -4.14 21.47
C GLY A 165 -2.26 -2.70 21.99
N PRO A 166 -1.16 -2.16 22.55
CA PRO A 166 -1.07 -0.72 22.80
C PRO A 166 -0.99 0.02 21.47
N CYS A 167 -1.76 1.10 21.34
CA CYS A 167 -1.69 2.01 20.21
C CYS A 167 -1.16 3.36 20.68
N SER A 168 -0.37 4.04 19.85
CA SER A 168 -0.04 5.45 19.99
C SER A 168 -1.22 6.33 19.57
N ASP A 169 -1.19 7.60 19.99
CA ASP A 169 -2.23 8.57 19.61
C ASP A 169 -2.33 8.71 18.08
N ALA A 170 -1.20 8.67 17.37
CA ALA A 170 -1.18 8.73 15.90
C ALA A 170 -1.85 7.51 15.24
N GLU A 171 -1.72 6.31 15.82
CA GLU A 171 -2.38 5.09 15.33
C GLU A 171 -3.88 5.10 15.60
N ILE A 172 -4.33 5.76 16.67
CA ILE A 172 -5.76 5.91 17.02
C ILE A 172 -6.43 6.94 16.10
N GLU A 173 -5.70 7.95 15.65
CA GLU A 173 -6.17 9.00 14.75
C GLU A 173 -6.10 8.60 13.26
N ALA A 174 -5.45 7.49 12.93
CA ALA A 174 -5.32 6.99 11.56
C ALA A 174 -6.66 6.50 11.00
N VAL A 175 -6.84 6.60 9.68
CA VAL A 175 -8.02 6.06 9.01
C VAL A 175 -8.07 4.55 9.17
N MET A 176 -6.92 3.86 9.10
CA MET A 176 -6.85 2.41 9.29
C MET A 176 -6.93 1.99 10.76
N PHE A 177 -7.30 2.87 11.70
CA PHE A 177 -7.65 2.42 13.05
C PHE A 177 -8.93 1.57 13.03
N TYR A 178 -8.93 0.42 13.70
CA TYR A 178 -10.00 -0.59 13.62
C TYR A 178 -11.37 -0.12 14.17
N ALA A 179 -11.39 0.97 14.93
CA ALA A 179 -12.61 1.50 15.55
C ALA A 179 -12.94 2.88 14.97
N TYR A 180 -14.22 3.11 14.73
CA TYR A 180 -14.69 4.41 14.22
C TYR A 180 -14.40 5.55 15.21
N GLY A 181 -13.49 6.44 14.82
CA GLY A 181 -13.08 7.61 15.59
C GLY A 181 -13.80 8.92 15.21
N GLY A 182 -14.65 8.90 14.18
CA GLY A 182 -15.32 10.10 13.64
C GLY A 182 -15.14 10.24 12.13
N ALA A 183 -15.43 11.43 11.62
CA ALA A 183 -15.36 11.73 10.19
C ALA A 183 -13.90 11.92 9.72
N LEU A 184 -13.19 10.80 9.52
CA LEU A 184 -11.87 10.71 8.91
C LEU A 184 -11.99 10.37 7.41
N ARG A 185 -11.99 11.38 6.54
CA ARG A 185 -12.21 11.20 5.09
C ARG A 185 -10.93 11.27 4.25
N GLN A 186 -9.77 11.29 4.89
CA GLN A 186 -8.45 11.39 4.24
C GLN A 186 -7.45 10.52 5.00
N PRO A 187 -6.56 9.79 4.30
CA PRO A 187 -5.47 9.05 4.95
C PRO A 187 -4.61 9.96 5.83
N GLY A 188 -4.28 9.50 7.03
CA GLY A 188 -3.33 10.12 7.93
C GLY A 188 -1.87 9.71 7.63
N PRO A 189 -0.89 10.23 8.38
CA PRO A 189 0.52 9.94 8.13
C PRO A 189 0.88 8.45 8.15
N ASP A 190 0.37 7.68 9.12
CA ASP A 190 0.64 6.24 9.22
C ASP A 190 0.04 5.46 8.02
N ASP A 191 -1.15 5.86 7.58
CA ASP A 191 -1.81 5.30 6.39
C ASP A 191 -1.01 5.60 5.11
N ILE A 192 -0.52 6.84 4.97
CA ILE A 192 0.29 7.30 3.84
C ILE A 192 1.63 6.56 3.78
N ASP A 193 2.31 6.43 4.92
CA ASP A 193 3.58 5.72 5.01
C ASP A 193 3.38 4.24 4.68
N GLY A 194 2.31 3.63 5.19
CA GLY A 194 1.92 2.25 4.87
C GLY A 194 1.68 2.06 3.37
N LEU A 195 0.91 2.94 2.75
CA LEU A 195 0.61 2.86 1.31
C LEU A 195 1.87 3.06 0.46
N THR A 196 2.68 4.07 0.79
CA THR A 196 3.91 4.42 0.06
C THR A 196 4.96 3.31 0.16
N LEU A 197 5.00 2.61 1.29
CA LEU A 197 5.84 1.42 1.45
C LEU A 197 5.33 0.25 0.58
N LEU A 198 4.01 0.07 0.47
CA LEU A 198 3.40 -1.05 -0.26
C LEU A 198 3.42 -0.87 -1.78
N TYR A 199 3.22 0.37 -2.23
CA TYR A 199 3.19 0.78 -3.63
C TYR A 199 4.05 2.03 -3.81
N PRO A 200 5.37 1.95 -3.66
CA PRO A 200 6.20 3.13 -3.88
C PRO A 200 5.96 3.66 -5.30
N ALA A 201 5.76 4.98 -5.40
CA ALA A 201 5.79 5.65 -6.67
C ALA A 201 7.12 5.34 -7.33
N LEU A 202 7.08 4.84 -8.56
CA LEU A 202 8.30 4.76 -9.34
C LEU A 202 8.87 6.18 -9.42
N PRO A 203 10.16 6.38 -9.12
CA PRO A 203 10.79 7.67 -9.37
C PRO A 203 10.61 8.00 -10.86
N GLY A 204 9.65 8.90 -11.19
CA GLY A 204 9.37 9.29 -12.58
C GLY A 204 7.92 9.57 -12.99
N SER A 205 6.89 9.25 -12.19
CA SER A 205 5.48 9.52 -12.56
C SER A 205 4.87 10.78 -11.94
N GLY A 206 5.69 11.77 -11.58
CA GLY A 206 5.24 13.11 -11.24
C GLY A 206 5.52 14.06 -12.40
N VAL A 207 4.48 14.64 -13.00
CA VAL A 207 4.66 15.71 -13.99
C VAL A 207 5.24 16.94 -13.27
N ILE A 208 6.44 17.35 -13.75
CA ILE A 208 7.16 18.64 -13.64
C ILE A 208 7.60 19.15 -12.26
N GLY A 209 8.93 19.25 -12.08
CA GLY A 209 9.52 20.17 -11.12
C GLY A 209 11.03 20.08 -10.97
N ASP A 210 11.52 19.03 -10.33
CA ASP A 210 12.90 18.98 -9.85
C ASP A 210 13.57 17.66 -10.22
N ALA A 211 14.78 17.76 -10.77
CA ALA A 211 15.64 16.63 -11.02
C ALA A 211 15.77 15.82 -9.72
N LEU A 212 15.49 14.51 -9.77
CA LEU A 212 15.72 13.63 -8.64
C LEU A 212 17.17 13.80 -8.16
N PRO A 213 17.42 13.91 -6.84
CA PRO A 213 18.78 14.01 -6.34
C PRO A 213 19.55 12.77 -6.83
N ALA A 214 20.76 12.99 -7.31
CA ALA A 214 21.59 11.91 -7.82
C ALA A 214 21.79 10.85 -6.73
N LEU A 215 21.39 9.61 -7.00
CA LEU A 215 21.62 8.51 -6.08
C LEU A 215 23.09 8.12 -6.17
N THR A 216 23.82 8.24 -5.07
CA THR A 216 25.22 7.79 -5.04
C THR A 216 25.28 6.31 -4.68
N VAL A 217 25.62 5.48 -5.66
CA VAL A 217 25.91 4.06 -5.40
C VAL A 217 27.39 3.96 -5.04
N SER A 218 27.67 3.44 -3.84
CA SER A 218 29.03 3.15 -3.37
C SER A 218 29.23 1.65 -3.30
N LEU A 219 30.33 1.18 -3.89
CA LEU A 219 30.73 -0.22 -3.94
C LEU A 219 32.07 -0.39 -3.24
N GLU A 220 32.19 -1.46 -2.48
CA GLU A 220 33.49 -1.94 -1.98
C GLU A 220 34.17 -2.85 -3.01
N SER A 221 35.47 -3.07 -2.83
CA SER A 221 36.18 -4.09 -3.61
C SER A 221 35.63 -5.48 -3.30
N GLY A 222 35.34 -6.27 -4.34
CA GLY A 222 34.75 -7.60 -4.21
C GLY A 222 33.24 -7.62 -4.46
N TRP A 223 32.53 -8.50 -3.76
CA TRP A 223 31.10 -8.73 -3.96
C TRP A 223 30.26 -7.77 -3.14
N ASN A 224 29.36 -7.07 -3.82
CA ASN A 224 28.37 -6.16 -3.25
C ASN A 224 26.98 -6.69 -3.59
N LEU A 225 26.05 -6.67 -2.63
CA LEU A 225 24.64 -6.88 -2.90
C LEU A 225 23.97 -5.50 -2.95
N VAL A 226 23.46 -5.12 -4.11
CA VAL A 226 22.87 -3.80 -4.31
C VAL A 226 21.51 -3.88 -4.98
N THR A 227 20.62 -2.96 -4.65
CA THR A 227 19.39 -2.72 -5.41
C THR A 227 19.68 -1.71 -6.50
N MET A 228 19.60 -2.15 -7.76
CA MET A 228 19.85 -1.27 -8.91
C MET A 228 18.56 -0.54 -9.30
N PRO A 229 18.65 0.71 -9.77
CA PRO A 229 17.52 1.37 -10.44
C PRO A 229 17.08 0.54 -11.64
N THR A 230 15.78 0.52 -11.90
CA THR A 230 15.20 -0.11 -13.10
C THR A 230 15.80 0.50 -14.34
N GLY A 231 16.10 -0.34 -15.33
CA GLY A 231 16.57 0.12 -16.63
C GLY A 231 17.68 -0.75 -17.19
N GLN A 232 18.38 -0.22 -18.19
CA GLN A 232 19.45 -0.94 -18.87
C GLN A 232 20.67 -1.07 -17.94
N VAL A 233 21.21 -2.27 -17.84
CA VAL A 233 22.39 -2.54 -16.99
C VAL A 233 23.64 -1.87 -17.56
N ALA A 234 23.83 -1.87 -18.87
CA ALA A 234 25.06 -1.39 -19.51
C ALA A 234 25.36 0.11 -19.27
N PRO A 235 24.41 1.06 -19.43
CA PRO A 235 24.66 2.47 -19.11
C PRO A 235 25.04 2.69 -17.64
N LEU A 236 24.40 1.96 -16.74
CA LEU A 236 24.57 2.05 -15.30
C LEU A 236 25.98 1.61 -14.86
N VAL A 237 26.40 0.42 -15.29
CA VAL A 237 27.75 -0.12 -15.01
C VAL A 237 28.86 0.59 -15.78
N ASN A 238 28.55 1.31 -16.85
CA ASN A 238 29.53 2.17 -17.53
C ASN A 238 29.86 3.43 -16.71
N GLY A 239 28.91 3.92 -15.89
CA GLY A 239 29.16 4.98 -14.91
C GLY A 239 30.00 4.52 -13.71
N LEU A 240 29.98 3.23 -13.40
CA LEU A 240 30.75 2.60 -12.32
C LEU A 240 31.91 1.79 -12.91
N SER A 241 33.02 2.46 -13.23
CA SER A 241 34.17 1.84 -13.91
C SER A 241 34.80 0.67 -13.15
N CYS A 242 34.57 0.56 -11.83
CA CYS A 242 35.07 -0.55 -11.02
C CYS A 242 34.26 -1.84 -11.17
N VAL A 243 33.06 -1.80 -11.75
CA VAL A 243 32.19 -2.99 -11.88
C VAL A 243 32.68 -3.88 -13.01
N ASP A 244 32.99 -5.13 -12.69
CA ASP A 244 33.43 -6.13 -13.67
C ASP A 244 32.31 -7.10 -14.05
N ALA A 245 31.38 -7.37 -13.12
CA ALA A 245 30.25 -8.25 -13.40
C ALA A 245 29.03 -7.94 -12.53
N VAL A 246 27.85 -8.25 -13.05
CA VAL A 246 26.55 -8.15 -12.37
C VAL A 246 25.79 -9.45 -12.59
N TYR A 247 25.21 -9.99 -11.51
CA TYR A 247 24.44 -11.22 -11.52
C TYR A 247 23.07 -10.96 -10.89
N SER A 248 22.02 -11.44 -11.55
CA SER A 248 20.66 -11.43 -11.01
C SER A 248 20.13 -12.87 -10.97
N LEU A 249 19.44 -13.22 -9.89
CA LEU A 249 18.76 -14.50 -9.77
C LEU A 249 17.26 -14.28 -9.94
N GLY A 250 16.68 -14.81 -11.02
CA GLY A 250 15.24 -14.75 -11.30
C GLY A 250 14.63 -16.15 -11.45
N GLY A 251 13.34 -16.20 -11.79
CA GLY A 251 12.59 -17.45 -11.96
C GLY A 251 13.13 -18.38 -13.06
N ALA A 252 13.86 -17.84 -14.04
CA ALA A 252 14.52 -18.61 -15.09
C ALA A 252 15.98 -18.99 -14.75
N GLY A 253 16.46 -18.67 -13.55
CA GLY A 253 17.83 -18.89 -13.11
C GLY A 253 18.69 -17.63 -13.13
N TRP A 254 20.01 -17.82 -13.21
CA TRP A 254 20.99 -16.74 -13.18
C TRP A 254 21.09 -16.01 -14.52
N SER A 255 20.99 -14.68 -14.47
CA SER A 255 21.28 -13.79 -15.59
C SER A 255 22.53 -12.97 -15.27
N THR A 256 23.36 -12.69 -16.28
CA THR A 256 24.68 -12.09 -16.08
C THR A 256 24.96 -10.95 -17.04
N TRP A 257 25.63 -9.93 -16.51
CA TRP A 257 26.32 -8.92 -17.29
C TRP A 257 27.80 -8.93 -16.91
N ILE A 258 28.73 -8.99 -17.86
CA ILE A 258 30.17 -8.99 -17.60
C ILE A 258 30.87 -7.97 -18.50
N ARG A 259 31.74 -7.13 -17.93
CA ARG A 259 32.46 -6.10 -18.68
C ARG A 259 33.30 -6.75 -19.79
N GLY A 260 33.14 -6.25 -21.01
CA GLY A 260 33.87 -6.74 -22.19
C GLY A 260 33.31 -8.02 -22.81
N LEU A 261 32.27 -8.62 -22.23
CA LEU A 261 31.63 -9.80 -22.82
C LEU A 261 30.76 -9.40 -24.03
N PRO A 262 30.80 -10.13 -25.17
CA PRO A 262 29.98 -9.83 -26.34
C PRO A 262 28.47 -9.87 -26.05
N ALA A 263 27.71 -9.00 -26.72
CA ALA A 263 26.26 -8.86 -26.50
C ALA A 263 25.45 -10.17 -26.51
N PRO A 264 25.72 -11.16 -27.41
CA PRO A 264 24.99 -12.43 -27.39
C PRO A 264 25.17 -13.29 -26.12
N LEU A 265 26.20 -12.99 -25.32
CA LEU A 265 26.50 -13.69 -24.07
C LEU A 265 26.10 -12.89 -22.82
N GLN A 266 25.62 -11.66 -23.00
CA GLN A 266 25.05 -10.84 -21.92
C GLN A 266 23.59 -11.25 -21.73
N THR A 267 23.28 -11.97 -20.67
CA THR A 267 21.90 -12.44 -20.40
C THR A 267 21.12 -11.49 -19.49
N LEU A 268 21.82 -10.62 -18.76
CA LEU A 268 21.23 -9.53 -17.97
C LEU A 268 21.37 -8.20 -18.71
N THR A 269 20.32 -7.80 -19.43
CA THR A 269 20.28 -6.54 -20.18
C THR A 269 19.50 -5.45 -19.46
N THR A 270 18.53 -5.83 -18.63
CA THR A 270 17.68 -4.95 -17.82
C THR A 270 17.57 -5.46 -16.39
N THR A 271 17.28 -4.56 -15.45
CA THR A 271 16.88 -4.92 -14.08
C THR A 271 15.44 -4.52 -13.83
N GLU A 272 14.72 -5.35 -13.08
CA GLU A 272 13.35 -5.07 -12.64
C GLU A 272 13.37 -4.16 -11.41
N PRO A 273 12.36 -3.28 -11.23
CA PRO A 273 12.22 -2.46 -10.03
C PRO A 273 12.33 -3.27 -8.74
N GLY A 274 13.15 -2.80 -7.80
CA GLY A 274 13.31 -3.44 -6.48
C GLY A 274 14.13 -4.74 -6.48
N SER A 275 14.67 -5.17 -7.63
CA SER A 275 15.51 -6.37 -7.68
C SER A 275 16.89 -6.13 -7.07
N ALA A 276 17.30 -7.03 -6.18
CA ALA A 276 18.68 -7.08 -5.68
C ALA A 276 19.56 -7.84 -6.67
N VAL A 277 20.74 -7.29 -6.96
CA VAL A 277 21.75 -7.90 -7.84
C VAL A 277 23.09 -7.99 -7.12
N TRP A 278 23.84 -9.03 -7.46
CA TRP A 278 25.22 -9.21 -7.02
C TRP A 278 26.15 -8.51 -7.99
N VAL A 279 26.92 -7.54 -7.49
CA VAL A 279 27.89 -6.77 -8.27
C VAL A 279 29.30 -7.12 -7.81
N TYR A 280 30.13 -7.59 -8.73
CA TYR A 280 31.56 -7.77 -8.49
C TYR A 280 32.32 -6.53 -8.95
N SER A 281 33.07 -5.94 -8.03
CA SER A 281 33.89 -4.74 -8.27
C SER A 281 35.36 -5.05 -8.07
N SER A 282 36.23 -4.67 -9.02
CA SER A 282 37.68 -4.83 -8.90
C SER A 282 38.33 -3.86 -7.90
N ALA A 283 37.64 -2.79 -7.53
CA ALA A 283 38.07 -1.81 -6.55
C ALA A 283 36.86 -1.12 -5.91
N ALA A 284 37.07 -0.40 -4.81
CA ALA A 284 36.04 0.47 -4.27
C ALA A 284 35.80 1.64 -5.22
N CYS A 285 34.53 1.94 -5.52
CA CYS A 285 34.18 3.13 -6.28
C CYS A 285 32.78 3.63 -5.92
N ALA A 286 32.51 4.88 -6.25
CA ALA A 286 31.18 5.44 -6.14
C ALA A 286 30.84 6.25 -7.39
N ALA A 287 29.59 6.20 -7.82
CA ALA A 287 29.08 7.06 -8.87
C ALA A 287 27.71 7.61 -8.48
N SER A 288 27.50 8.87 -8.81
CA SER A 288 26.19 9.49 -8.75
C SER A 288 25.42 9.10 -10.01
N ILE A 289 24.32 8.38 -9.81
CA ILE A 289 23.46 7.88 -10.86
C ILE A 289 22.22 8.76 -10.84
N GLN A 290 21.94 9.39 -11.96
CA GLN A 290 20.63 10.00 -12.18
C GLN A 290 19.65 8.85 -12.42
N PRO A 291 18.59 8.71 -11.59
CA PRO A 291 17.55 7.73 -11.85
C PRO A 291 16.95 7.90 -13.25
#